data_AF-A0A4D4LSB9-F1
#
_entry.id   AF-A0A4D4LSB9-F1
#
_cell.length_a   1.000
_cell.length_b   1.000
_cell.length_c   1.000
_cell.angle_alpha   90.00
_cell.angle_beta   90.00
_cell.angle_gamma   90.00
#
_symmetry.space_group_name_H-M   'P 1'
#
loop_
_entity.id
_entity.type
_entity.pdbx_description
1 polymer ?
#
loop_
_entity_poly.entity_id
_entity_poly.type
_entity_poly.pdbx_seq_one_letter_code
_entity_poly.pdbx_strand_id
1 'polypeptide(L)'
;MTLELNRLDSRYARVVVGVVIQQRDAHRTFVGVLNPGLRMREGYTVLAEDDFGGVLGSTAATVGEFVRDDSGEWTFHPGIHGYDSDPATFARVMGGRQDS
;
A
#
# COMPACT_ATOMS: atom_id res chain seq x y z
N MET A 1 4.86 -0.91 10.51
CA MET A 1 5.77 -1.71 9.65
C MET A 1 6.99 -0.86 9.37
N THR A 2 8.18 -1.46 9.24
CA THR A 2 9.42 -0.78 8.83
C THR A 2 10.02 -1.55 7.65
N LEU A 3 10.49 -0.84 6.63
CA LEU A 3 11.11 -1.42 5.43
C LEU A 3 12.57 -0.97 5.34
N GLU A 4 13.49 -1.93 5.39
CA GLU A 4 14.92 -1.69 5.18
C GLU A 4 15.27 -1.88 3.70
N LEU A 5 14.81 -0.97 2.84
CA LEU A 5 14.89 -1.10 1.38
C LEU A 5 16.32 -1.35 0.87
N ASN A 6 17.31 -0.71 1.49
CA ASN A 6 18.73 -0.85 1.16
C ASN A 6 19.32 -2.22 1.52
N ARG A 7 18.58 -3.06 2.25
CA ARG A 7 18.97 -4.44 2.60
C ARG A 7 18.31 -5.50 1.73
N LEU A 8 17.44 -5.11 0.79
CA LEU A 8 16.84 -6.02 -0.16
C LEU A 8 17.89 -6.50 -1.17
N ASP A 9 17.82 -7.78 -1.52
CA ASP A 9 18.63 -8.38 -2.59
C ASP A 9 18.44 -7.61 -3.90
N SER A 10 19.50 -7.50 -4.71
CA SER A 10 19.49 -6.71 -5.95
C SER A 10 18.46 -7.17 -6.97
N ARG A 11 17.93 -8.39 -6.86
CA ARG A 11 16.83 -8.87 -7.71
C ARG A 11 15.50 -8.15 -7.46
N TYR A 12 15.33 -7.49 -6.32
CA TYR A 12 14.12 -6.76 -5.99
C TYR A 12 14.25 -5.30 -6.41
N ALA A 13 13.40 -4.89 -7.36
CA ALA A 13 13.38 -3.52 -7.90
C ALA A 13 12.08 -2.75 -7.58
N ARG A 14 11.11 -3.39 -6.91
CA ARG A 14 9.83 -2.76 -6.57
C ARG A 14 9.25 -3.34 -5.30
N VAL A 15 8.74 -2.47 -4.43
CA VAL A 15 7.99 -2.82 -3.22
C VAL A 15 6.68 -2.06 -3.24
N VAL A 16 5.57 -2.78 -3.27
CA VAL A 16 4.22 -2.18 -3.17
C VAL A 16 3.73 -2.34 -1.74
N VAL A 17 3.18 -1.26 -1.17
CA VAL A 17 2.61 -1.28 0.17
C VAL A 17 1.09 -1.21 0.07
N GLY A 18 0.41 -2.01 0.87
CA GLY A 18 -1.05 -2.07 0.89
C GLY A 18 -1.60 -2.28 2.28
N VAL A 19 -2.87 -1.92 2.43
CA VAL A 19 -3.67 -2.08 3.65
C VAL A 19 -4.91 -2.87 3.27
N VAL A 20 -5.24 -3.90 4.06
CA VAL A 20 -6.40 -4.77 3.80
C VAL A 20 -7.15 -5.08 5.08
N ILE A 21 -8.48 -5.05 4.98
CA ILE A 21 -9.40 -5.35 6.08
C ILE A 21 -9.70 -6.85 6.07
N GLN A 22 -9.57 -7.50 7.24
CA GLN A 22 -9.94 -8.92 7.40
C GLN A 22 -11.45 -9.10 7.20
N GLN A 23 -11.85 -9.94 6.23
CA GLN A 23 -13.25 -10.15 5.82
C GLN A 23 -13.89 -11.39 6.49
N ARG A 24 -13.61 -11.66 7.78
CA ARG A 24 -14.02 -12.93 8.43
C ARG A 24 -15.51 -12.96 8.81
N ASP A 25 -15.92 -12.04 9.68
CA ASP A 25 -17.26 -12.09 10.30
C ASP A 25 -18.31 -11.29 9.53
N ALA A 26 -17.88 -10.31 8.74
CA ALA A 26 -18.75 -9.48 7.90
C ALA A 26 -17.92 -8.84 6.77
N HIS A 27 -18.60 -8.53 5.66
CA HIS A 27 -18.04 -7.66 4.64
C HIS A 27 -17.81 -6.26 5.23
N ARG A 28 -16.56 -5.78 5.19
CA ARG A 28 -16.17 -4.49 5.76
C ARG A 28 -15.26 -3.73 4.81
N THR A 29 -15.67 -2.50 4.52
CA THR A 29 -14.93 -1.54 3.71
C THR A 29 -14.34 -0.43 4.60
N PHE A 30 -13.52 0.45 4.04
CA PHE A 30 -12.89 1.53 4.80
C PHE A 30 -13.90 2.48 5.47
N VAL A 31 -15.05 2.78 4.85
CA VAL A 31 -16.11 3.59 5.49
C VAL A 31 -16.72 2.91 6.72
N GLY A 32 -16.61 1.58 6.82
CA GLY A 32 -17.05 0.81 7.99
C GLY A 32 -16.01 0.70 9.10
N VAL A 33 -14.83 1.31 8.94
CA VAL A 33 -13.78 1.37 9.97
C VAL A 33 -13.84 2.73 10.65
N LEU A 34 -13.75 2.76 11.98
CA LEU A 34 -13.71 4.01 12.73
C LEU A 34 -12.31 4.62 12.64
N ASN A 35 -12.22 5.86 12.13
CA ASN A 35 -10.98 6.63 11.99
C ASN A 35 -9.82 5.85 11.34
N PRO A 36 -10.01 5.27 10.13
CA PRO A 36 -8.92 4.63 9.42
C PRO A 36 -7.90 5.70 8.99
N GLY A 37 -6.63 5.36 9.02
CA GLY A 37 -5.58 6.27 8.60
C GLY A 37 -4.26 5.57 8.39
N LEU A 38 -3.45 6.12 7.49
CA LEU A 38 -2.08 5.69 7.25
C LEU A 38 -1.13 6.87 7.36
N ARG A 39 0.11 6.54 7.75
CA ARG A 39 1.22 7.48 7.67
C ARG A 39 2.50 6.73 7.31
N MET A 40 3.15 7.16 6.24
CA MET A 40 4.46 6.70 5.81
C MET A 40 5.52 7.75 6.09
N ARG A 41 6.68 7.31 6.59
CA ARG A 41 7.77 8.22 6.96
C ARG A 41 9.12 7.63 6.59
N GLU A 42 10.04 8.52 6.25
CA GLU A 42 11.47 8.27 6.20
C GLU A 42 12.15 9.13 7.25
N GLY A 43 12.63 8.50 8.33
CA GLY A 43 13.08 9.21 9.52
C GLY A 43 12.02 10.18 10.03
N TYR A 44 12.27 11.48 9.91
CA TYR A 44 11.33 12.51 10.33
C TYR A 44 10.39 12.98 9.21
N THR A 45 10.76 12.76 7.95
CA THR A 45 10.01 13.18 6.76
C THR A 45 8.74 12.37 6.61
N VAL A 46 7.59 13.03 6.39
CA VAL A 46 6.34 12.37 6.02
C VAL A 46 6.33 12.21 4.51
N LEU A 47 6.20 10.97 4.04
CA LEU A 47 6.14 10.64 2.61
C LEU A 47 4.69 10.63 2.10
N ALA A 48 3.76 10.11 2.92
CA ALA A 48 2.33 10.07 2.62
C ALA A 48 1.51 9.98 3.91
N GLU A 49 0.34 10.62 3.91
CA GLU A 49 -0.73 10.50 4.90
C GLU A 49 -2.06 10.43 4.16
N ASP A 50 -2.97 9.57 4.59
CA ASP A 50 -4.29 9.39 3.98
C ASP A 50 -5.27 8.79 5.00
N ASP A 51 -6.55 9.09 4.86
CA ASP A 51 -7.66 8.62 5.71
C ASP A 51 -8.57 7.59 5.01
N PHE A 52 -8.15 7.12 3.83
CA PHE A 52 -8.88 6.25 2.91
C PHE A 52 -10.16 6.87 2.32
N GLY A 53 -10.32 8.20 2.39
CA GLY A 53 -11.47 8.93 1.85
C GLY A 53 -11.64 8.77 0.33
N GLY A 54 -10.56 8.51 -0.42
CA GLY A 54 -10.61 8.22 -1.85
C GLY A 54 -11.10 6.81 -2.20
N VAL A 55 -11.16 5.89 -1.23
CA VAL A 55 -11.43 4.45 -1.44
C VAL A 55 -12.43 3.89 -0.40
N LEU A 56 -13.37 4.73 0.05
CA LEU A 56 -14.35 4.41 1.10
C LEU A 56 -15.03 3.04 0.96
N GLY A 57 -15.41 2.67 -0.27
CA GLY A 57 -16.10 1.41 -0.59
C GLY A 57 -15.19 0.21 -0.79
N SER A 58 -13.87 0.35 -0.65
CA SER A 58 -12.91 -0.73 -0.88
C SER A 58 -12.65 -1.55 0.39
N THR A 59 -12.34 -2.83 0.23
CA THR A 59 -11.93 -3.74 1.32
C THR A 59 -10.41 -3.78 1.50
N ALA A 60 -9.66 -3.36 0.49
CA ALA A 60 -8.22 -3.21 0.51
C ALA A 60 -7.77 -2.02 -0.35
N ALA A 61 -6.55 -1.54 -0.14
CA ALA A 61 -5.95 -0.52 -0.97
C ALA A 61 -4.43 -0.69 -1.07
N THR A 62 -3.86 -0.46 -2.25
CA THR A 62 -2.44 -0.07 -2.33
C THR A 62 -2.32 1.40 -1.98
N VAL A 63 -1.24 1.78 -1.30
CA VAL A 63 -1.08 3.11 -0.70
C VAL A 63 0.21 3.81 -1.12
N GLY A 64 0.98 3.15 -1.99
CA GLY A 64 2.20 3.65 -2.58
C GLY A 64 3.16 2.52 -2.93
N GLU A 65 4.19 2.86 -3.68
CA GLU A 65 5.26 1.94 -4.05
C GLU A 65 6.63 2.60 -3.96
N PHE A 66 7.64 1.76 -3.72
CA PHE A 66 9.03 2.15 -3.87
C PHE A 66 9.58 1.43 -5.11
N VAL A 67 10.26 2.18 -5.98
CA VAL A 67 10.90 1.64 -7.18
C VAL A 67 12.39 1.90 -7.10
N ARG A 68 13.19 0.88 -7.39
CA ARG A 68 14.64 0.96 -7.44
C ARG A 68 15.09 1.26 -8.86
N ASP A 69 15.92 2.27 -9.02
CA ASP A 69 16.53 2.59 -10.31
C ASP A 69 17.84 1.81 -10.56
N ASP A 70 18.46 2.04 -11.72
CA ASP A 70 19.71 1.39 -12.12
C ASP A 70 20.91 1.80 -11.24
N SER A 71 20.83 2.93 -10.52
CA SER A 71 21.85 3.35 -9.55
C SER A 71 21.72 2.61 -8.22
N GLY A 72 20.58 1.95 -8.00
CA GLY A 72 20.24 1.25 -6.78
C GLY A 72 19.50 2.13 -5.76
N GLU A 73 19.18 3.37 -6.11
CA GLU A 73 18.40 4.31 -5.29
C GLU A 73 16.91 3.94 -5.32
N TRP A 74 16.22 4.12 -4.19
CA TRP A 74 14.79 3.88 -4.07
C TRP A 74 14.01 5.19 -4.10
N THR A 75 13.08 5.31 -5.06
CA THR A 75 12.14 6.43 -5.13
C THR A 75 10.76 6.01 -4.66
N PHE A 76 10.14 6.82 -3.80
CA PHE A 76 8.75 6.64 -3.38
C PHE A 76 7.79 7.26 -4.40
N HIS A 77 6.81 6.48 -4.84
CA HIS A 77 5.70 6.91 -5.67
C HIS A 77 4.39 6.79 -4.86
N PRO A 78 3.78 7.92 -4.46
CA PRO A 78 2.52 7.89 -3.72
C PRO A 78 1.35 7.52 -4.65
N GLY A 79 0.30 6.93 -4.08
CA GLY A 79 -0.94 6.67 -4.79
C GLY A 79 -1.83 5.71 -4.03
N ILE A 80 -3.11 6.06 -3.91
CA ILE A 80 -4.13 5.19 -3.31
C ILE A 80 -4.97 4.55 -4.42
N HIS A 81 -5.07 3.22 -4.40
CA HIS A 81 -5.93 2.48 -5.32
C HIS A 81 -6.70 1.42 -4.56
N GLY A 82 -8.03 1.45 -4.68
CA GLY A 82 -8.95 0.61 -3.95
C GLY A 82 -9.22 -0.72 -4.64
N TYR A 83 -9.41 -1.78 -3.85
CA TYR A 83 -9.75 -3.11 -4.32
C TYR A 83 -10.96 -3.63 -3.53
N ASP A 84 -11.81 -4.39 -4.20
CA ASP A 84 -12.80 -5.26 -3.58
C ASP A 84 -12.31 -6.71 -3.65
N SER A 85 -11.56 -7.11 -2.63
CA SER A 85 -10.98 -8.45 -2.54
C SER A 85 -10.75 -8.89 -1.09
N ASP A 86 -10.72 -10.20 -0.86
CA ASP A 86 -10.27 -10.77 0.40
C ASP A 86 -8.74 -10.60 0.58
N PRO A 87 -8.20 -10.75 1.81
CA PRO A 87 -6.76 -10.59 2.06
C PRO A 87 -5.84 -11.47 1.21
N ALA A 88 -6.23 -12.72 0.92
CA ALA A 88 -5.40 -13.65 0.15
C ALA A 88 -5.44 -13.32 -1.35
N THR A 89 -6.56 -12.84 -1.86
CA THR A 89 -6.71 -12.35 -3.23
C THR A 89 -5.96 -11.04 -3.42
N PHE A 90 -6.12 -10.09 -2.49
CA PHE A 90 -5.41 -8.81 -2.51
C PHE A 90 -3.88 -8.99 -2.58
N ALA A 91 -3.31 -9.84 -1.73
CA ALA A 91 -1.87 -10.10 -1.70
C ALA A 91 -1.32 -10.66 -3.03
N ARG A 92 -2.16 -11.34 -3.83
CA ARG A 92 -1.79 -11.87 -5.15
C ARG A 92 -1.83 -10.80 -6.24
N VAL A 93 -2.75 -9.83 -6.14
CA VAL A 93 -3.02 -8.87 -7.23
C VAL A 93 -2.44 -7.48 -7.01
N MET A 94 -2.15 -7.08 -5.77
CA MET A 94 -1.68 -5.73 -5.44
C MET A 94 -0.37 -5.34 -6.13
N GLY A 95 0.43 -6.31 -6.56
CA GLY A 95 1.65 -6.11 -7.34
C GLY A 95 1.42 -5.91 -8.84
N GLY A 96 0.19 -6.02 -9.33
CA GLY A 96 -0.17 -5.80 -10.73
C GLY A 96 0.13 -4.39 -11.20
N ARG A 97 0.35 -4.23 -12.50
CA ARG A 97 0.52 -2.93 -13.14
C ARG A 97 -0.83 -2.19 -13.05
N GLN A 98 -0.81 -0.99 -12.48
CA GLN A 98 -1.98 -0.12 -12.47
C GLN A 98 -1.90 0.75 -13.73
N ASP A 99 -2.95 0.77 -14.55
CA ASP A 99 -3.06 1.72 -15.64
C ASP A 99 -3.59 3.03 -15.06
N SER A 100 -2.83 4.12 -15.25
CA SER A 100 -3.15 5.48 -14.80
C SER A 100 -4.19 6.15 -15.70
#